data_AF-A0A2D4VHU0-F1
#
_entry.id   AF-A0A2D4VHU0-F1
#
_cell.length_a   1.000
_cell.length_b   1.000
_cell.length_c   1.000
_cell.angle_alpha   90.00
_cell.angle_beta   90.00
_cell.angle_gamma   90.00
#
_symmetry.space_group_name_H-M   'P 1'
#
loop_
_entity.id
_entity.type
_entity.pdbx_description
1 polymer ?
#
loop_
_entity_poly.entity_id
_entity_poly.type
_entity_poly.pdbx_seq_one_letter_code
_entity_poly.pdbx_strand_id
1 'polypeptide(L)'
;MRSGVPWSVKGIEPEAREAAKQAARRSGLTLGAWLNQVIMDSGTDDVSGDGGEQSGWSNQTRSGGRPDYAAQAPAQAARPGDGEMEGLADAVRNLSRRLERSEDRTVELTRRLGETIDELADRIVRAEHAPAQPQQETKAVIDPLERKLQHLAERLERAEKDSGGPQQTAEDKHAIQTLEKAVNAVVDHLDTSEKRTNASLSDIRNMLGQLSSRIDETEQANEREAEKKRAEAQEKHLSLLSQRLEQMEQSLSGVSGNLEQTQAKAVQAALKAFEDKAQADSQRDTISSLQKSLSRLSERLEQTEQKSQDALDAVHKGMNGIARQIEDLSRPREPEMPRELADQLDMLAQRLEESEHRTDETTRNVEETLSQIANRLSETDHQSREALESVQSVLARTTERLARLEKSAKQRAARPAAPQINAGMGPQGSFSPNFPTAAALNAPGMGGAQFDLPSIGSQGRGEGFMVPSAIPAQPVMQAQPAMQA
;
A
#
# COMPACT_ATOMS: atom_id res chain seq x y z
N MET A 1 -19.90 -4.43 20.06
CA MET A 1 -19.68 -3.56 18.88
C MET A 1 -18.38 -3.97 18.21
N ARG A 2 -18.41 -4.51 16.99
CA ARG A 2 -17.21 -4.67 16.14
C ARG A 2 -17.40 -3.77 14.92
N SER A 3 -16.80 -2.61 15.00
CA SER A 3 -16.66 -1.63 13.92
C SER A 3 -15.56 -2.08 12.96
N GLY A 4 -15.84 -2.07 11.66
CA GLY A 4 -14.81 -1.96 10.64
C GLY A 4 -14.64 -3.15 9.71
N VAL A 5 -15.61 -3.38 8.82
CA VAL A 5 -15.28 -3.86 7.46
C VAL A 5 -15.83 -2.79 6.50
N PRO A 6 -15.00 -2.18 5.64
CA PRO A 6 -15.45 -1.14 4.74
C PRO A 6 -16.32 -1.79 3.66
N TRP A 7 -17.57 -1.37 3.62
CA TRP A 7 -18.50 -1.68 2.55
C TRP A 7 -18.02 -0.97 1.27
N SER A 8 -17.14 -1.65 0.54
CA SER A 8 -16.79 -1.26 -0.82
C SER A 8 -17.49 -2.19 -1.78
N VAL A 9 -18.80 -1.99 -1.92
CA VAL A 9 -19.54 -2.54 -3.05
C VAL A 9 -19.28 -1.62 -4.23
N LYS A 10 -18.67 -2.16 -5.28
CA LYS A 10 -18.26 -1.43 -6.49
C LYS A 10 -19.51 -0.86 -7.17
N GLY A 11 -19.63 0.47 -7.24
CA GLY A 11 -20.75 1.17 -7.88
C GLY A 11 -21.49 2.20 -7.02
N ILE A 12 -21.32 2.20 -5.69
CA ILE A 12 -21.99 3.19 -4.81
C ILE A 12 -21.09 4.41 -4.60
N GLU A 13 -21.55 5.60 -4.97
CA GLU A 13 -20.82 6.86 -4.80
C GLU A 13 -20.47 7.11 -3.33
N PRO A 14 -19.28 7.67 -3.02
CA PRO A 14 -18.82 7.90 -1.66
C PRO A 14 -19.75 8.83 -0.86
N GLU A 15 -20.44 9.75 -1.52
CA GLU A 15 -21.42 10.64 -0.89
C GLU A 15 -22.67 9.88 -0.40
N ALA A 16 -23.21 8.98 -1.23
CA ALA A 16 -24.31 8.10 -0.84
C ALA A 16 -23.95 7.23 0.38
N ARG A 17 -22.66 6.94 0.57
CA ARG A 17 -22.16 6.20 1.73
C ARG A 17 -22.24 6.95 3.03
N GLU A 18 -21.81 8.20 3.00
CA GLU A 18 -21.88 9.05 4.17
C GLU A 18 -23.33 9.42 4.50
N ALA A 19 -24.19 9.63 3.49
CA ALA A 19 -25.61 9.85 3.67
C ALA A 19 -26.31 8.67 4.37
N ALA A 20 -26.06 7.43 3.91
CA ALA A 20 -26.62 6.22 4.53
C ALA A 20 -26.15 6.01 5.98
N LYS A 21 -24.86 6.27 6.26
CA LYS A 21 -24.33 6.22 7.64
C LYS A 21 -24.96 7.26 8.55
N GLN A 22 -25.17 8.47 8.06
CA GLN A 22 -25.81 9.54 8.84
C GLN A 22 -27.28 9.24 9.09
N ALA A 23 -28.00 8.66 8.13
CA ALA A 23 -29.39 8.25 8.31
C ALA A 23 -29.54 7.06 9.28
N ALA A 24 -28.62 6.09 9.23
CA ALA A 24 -28.55 5.01 10.22
C ALA A 24 -28.26 5.53 11.64
N ARG A 25 -27.36 6.52 11.78
CA ARG A 25 -27.09 7.17 13.09
C ARG A 25 -28.32 7.91 13.62
N ARG A 26 -29.06 8.61 12.75
CA ARG A 26 -30.29 9.33 13.14
C ARG A 26 -31.39 8.39 13.61
N SER A 27 -31.46 7.18 13.06
CA SER A 27 -32.43 6.15 13.47
C SER A 27 -31.96 5.29 14.66
N GLY A 28 -30.75 5.52 15.18
CA GLY A 28 -30.18 4.73 16.28
C GLY A 28 -29.86 3.28 15.91
N LEU A 29 -29.87 2.94 14.62
CA LEU A 29 -29.67 1.59 14.10
C LEU A 29 -28.26 1.42 13.52
N THR A 30 -27.80 0.18 13.43
CA THR A 30 -26.57 -0.13 12.66
C THR A 30 -26.84 0.04 11.17
N LEU A 31 -25.83 0.45 10.39
CA LEU A 31 -25.96 0.68 8.95
C LEU A 31 -26.64 -0.49 8.21
N GLY A 32 -26.29 -1.73 8.55
CA GLY A 32 -26.90 -2.92 7.95
C GLY A 32 -28.37 -3.12 8.34
N ALA A 33 -28.74 -2.84 9.59
CA ALA A 33 -30.14 -2.92 10.04
C ALA A 33 -31.01 -1.80 9.44
N TRP A 34 -30.48 -0.58 9.37
CA TRP A 34 -31.14 0.54 8.73
C TRP A 34 -31.33 0.29 7.23
N LEU A 35 -30.32 -0.23 6.54
CA LEU A 35 -30.42 -0.55 5.11
C LEU A 35 -31.44 -1.66 4.84
N ASN A 36 -31.43 -2.73 5.64
CA ASN A 36 -32.46 -3.78 5.52
C ASN A 36 -33.86 -3.21 5.74
N GLN A 37 -34.03 -2.29 6.69
CA GLN A 37 -35.33 -1.65 6.92
C GLN A 37 -35.73 -0.76 5.74
N VAL A 38 -34.81 0.05 5.21
CA VAL A 38 -35.07 0.91 4.04
C VAL A 38 -35.37 0.10 2.79
N ILE A 39 -34.67 -1.01 2.54
CA ILE A 39 -34.95 -1.90 1.39
C ILE A 39 -36.33 -2.53 1.53
N MET A 40 -36.75 -2.89 2.75
CA MET A 40 -38.08 -3.43 2.99
C MET A 40 -39.16 -2.36 2.84
N ASP A 41 -38.92 -1.14 3.32
CA ASP A 41 -39.84 0.00 3.22
C ASP A 41 -39.98 0.50 1.77
N SER A 42 -38.88 0.54 1.01
CA SER A 42 -38.90 0.88 -0.43
C SER A 42 -39.47 -0.25 -1.28
N GLY A 43 -39.23 -1.51 -0.89
CA GLY A 43 -39.80 -2.69 -1.55
C GLY A 43 -41.32 -2.81 -1.34
N THR A 44 -41.88 -2.09 -0.36
CA THR A 44 -43.34 -1.99 -0.16
C THR A 44 -43.99 -0.83 -0.91
N ASP A 45 -43.20 0.14 -1.39
CA ASP A 45 -43.74 1.33 -2.09
C ASP A 45 -43.82 1.11 -3.61
N ASP A 46 -42.98 0.24 -4.18
CA ASP A 46 -43.00 -0.14 -5.62
C ASP A 46 -44.00 -1.28 -5.96
N VAL A 47 -44.82 -1.74 -5.00
CA VAL A 47 -45.89 -2.75 -5.22
C VAL A 47 -47.27 -2.18 -4.89
N SER A 48 -47.55 -0.98 -5.41
CA SER A 48 -48.91 -0.44 -5.50
C SER A 48 -49.12 0.13 -6.90
N GLY A 49 -49.15 -0.75 -7.91
CA GLY A 49 -49.33 -0.34 -9.30
C GLY A 49 -49.40 -1.50 -10.29
N ASP A 50 -50.54 -2.21 -10.28
CA ASP A 50 -51.21 -2.83 -11.43
C ASP A 50 -50.60 -4.06 -12.15
N GLY A 51 -51.46 -5.08 -12.36
CA GLY A 51 -51.35 -6.10 -13.40
C GLY A 51 -50.68 -7.44 -13.04
N GLY A 52 -51.48 -8.51 -12.93
CA GLY A 52 -51.05 -9.91 -12.69
C GLY A 52 -50.03 -10.44 -13.72
N GLU A 53 -49.28 -11.50 -13.44
CA GLU A 53 -49.77 -12.87 -13.45
C GLU A 53 -48.90 -13.83 -12.59
N GLN A 54 -49.56 -14.91 -12.25
CA GLN A 54 -49.25 -15.98 -11.33
C GLN A 54 -48.06 -16.86 -11.76
N SER A 55 -47.08 -17.08 -10.87
CA SER A 55 -46.27 -18.32 -10.82
C SER A 55 -45.58 -18.42 -9.47
N GLY A 56 -46.15 -19.23 -8.58
CA GLY A 56 -45.64 -19.45 -7.24
C GLY A 56 -44.39 -20.31 -7.22
N TRP A 57 -43.45 -19.94 -6.35
CA TRP A 57 -42.60 -20.89 -5.64
C TRP A 57 -42.47 -20.41 -4.19
N SER A 58 -43.25 -21.07 -3.34
CA SER A 58 -43.20 -20.93 -1.89
C SER A 58 -41.88 -21.43 -1.33
N ASN A 59 -41.33 -20.56 -0.49
CA ASN A 59 -40.21 -20.75 0.43
C ASN A 59 -40.40 -21.97 1.35
N GLN A 60 -39.37 -22.82 1.53
CA GLN A 60 -38.99 -23.31 2.87
C GLN A 60 -37.60 -24.01 2.89
N THR A 61 -36.62 -23.23 3.34
CA THR A 61 -35.42 -23.57 4.13
C THR A 61 -35.24 -24.98 4.73
N ARG A 62 -34.03 -25.57 4.58
CA ARG A 62 -33.16 -25.98 5.72
C ARG A 62 -31.69 -26.22 5.36
N SER A 63 -30.85 -25.27 5.75
CA SER A 63 -29.54 -25.37 6.43
C SER A 63 -28.66 -26.62 6.27
N GLY A 64 -27.42 -26.39 5.81
CA GLY A 64 -26.27 -27.23 6.15
C GLY A 64 -25.02 -26.97 5.29
N GLY A 65 -23.99 -26.33 5.87
CA GLY A 65 -22.60 -26.45 5.40
C GLY A 65 -21.96 -25.23 4.72
N ARG A 66 -21.13 -24.52 5.49
CA ARG A 66 -19.95 -23.73 5.04
C ARG A 66 -19.02 -24.61 4.15
N PRO A 67 -18.05 -24.10 3.34
CA PRO A 67 -17.17 -22.96 3.67
C PRO A 67 -16.67 -22.06 2.51
N ASP A 68 -15.97 -21.02 2.95
CA ASP A 68 -15.21 -20.00 2.24
C ASP A 68 -14.26 -20.49 1.14
N TYR A 69 -14.36 -19.88 -0.05
CA TYR A 69 -13.22 -19.64 -0.95
C TYR A 69 -13.37 -18.26 -1.60
N ALA A 70 -12.91 -17.22 -0.91
CA ALA A 70 -12.62 -15.93 -1.54
C ALA A 70 -11.15 -15.90 -1.95
N ALA A 71 -10.95 -16.10 -3.25
CA ALA A 71 -9.70 -15.90 -3.96
C ALA A 71 -9.23 -14.44 -3.87
N GLN A 72 -7.95 -14.28 -3.59
CA GLN A 72 -7.20 -13.09 -3.90
C GLN A 72 -6.93 -13.06 -5.41
N ALA A 73 -7.45 -12.03 -6.08
CA ALA A 73 -6.92 -11.55 -7.35
C ALA A 73 -6.22 -10.21 -7.09
N PRO A 74 -4.93 -10.05 -7.45
CA PRO A 74 -4.26 -8.77 -7.38
C PRO A 74 -4.67 -7.88 -8.57
N ALA A 75 -4.96 -6.63 -8.24
CA ALA A 75 -5.01 -5.53 -9.20
C ALA A 75 -3.60 -5.26 -9.75
N GLN A 76 -3.46 -5.23 -11.08
CA GLN A 76 -2.47 -4.41 -11.76
C GLN A 76 -3.21 -3.42 -12.64
N ALA A 77 -2.98 -2.14 -12.35
CA ALA A 77 -3.46 -1.02 -13.14
C ALA A 77 -2.64 -0.93 -14.43
N ALA A 78 -3.30 -1.13 -15.56
CA ALA A 78 -2.81 -0.69 -16.86
C ALA A 78 -3.02 0.83 -17.00
N ARG A 79 -2.07 1.48 -17.69
CA ARG A 79 -2.28 2.79 -18.31
C ARG A 79 -3.27 2.66 -19.48
N PRO A 80 -4.02 3.72 -19.83
CA PRO A 80 -5.14 3.64 -20.75
C PRO A 80 -4.70 3.71 -22.21
N GLY A 81 -5.36 2.94 -23.07
CA GLY A 81 -5.26 3.01 -24.53
C GLY A 81 -5.16 1.64 -25.20
N ASP A 82 -6.26 1.20 -25.82
CA ASP A 82 -6.30 0.27 -26.97
C ASP A 82 -6.21 -1.27 -26.77
N GLY A 83 -6.47 -1.81 -25.57
CA GLY A 83 -6.42 -3.27 -25.31
C GLY A 83 -7.74 -3.97 -24.93
N GLU A 84 -8.86 -3.26 -24.82
CA GLU A 84 -10.09 -3.80 -24.19
C GLU A 84 -10.75 -4.94 -25.02
N MET A 85 -10.63 -4.90 -26.35
CA MET A 85 -11.11 -6.00 -27.21
C MET A 85 -10.26 -7.26 -27.12
N GLU A 86 -8.95 -7.12 -26.90
CA GLU A 86 -8.03 -8.27 -26.80
C GLU A 86 -8.20 -8.99 -25.45
N GLY A 87 -8.36 -8.22 -24.36
CA GLY A 87 -8.69 -8.77 -23.03
C GLY A 87 -10.05 -9.46 -22.98
N LEU A 88 -11.05 -8.93 -23.70
CA LEU A 88 -12.37 -9.58 -23.81
C LEU A 88 -12.29 -10.88 -24.63
N ALA A 89 -11.53 -10.89 -25.73
CA ALA A 89 -11.33 -12.09 -26.54
C ALA A 89 -10.63 -13.20 -25.74
N ASP A 90 -9.64 -12.85 -24.91
CA ASP A 90 -8.98 -13.82 -24.03
C ASP A 90 -9.86 -14.28 -22.87
N ALA A 91 -10.71 -13.40 -22.33
CA ALA A 91 -11.70 -13.77 -21.32
C ALA A 91 -12.74 -14.76 -21.89
N VAL A 92 -13.21 -14.54 -23.12
CA VAL A 92 -14.15 -15.44 -23.82
C VAL A 92 -13.48 -16.79 -24.13
N ARG A 93 -12.22 -16.81 -24.60
CA ARG A 93 -11.47 -18.06 -24.80
C ARG A 93 -11.26 -18.83 -23.49
N ASN A 94 -11.00 -18.13 -22.39
CA ASN A 94 -10.88 -18.76 -21.08
C ASN A 94 -12.24 -19.32 -20.61
N LEU A 95 -13.33 -18.59 -20.85
CA LEU A 95 -14.68 -19.07 -20.54
C LEU A 95 -15.05 -20.29 -21.37
N SER A 96 -14.73 -20.33 -22.68
CA SER A 96 -14.94 -21.52 -23.54
C SER A 96 -14.18 -22.72 -23.00
N ARG A 97 -12.88 -22.58 -22.69
CA ARG A 97 -12.08 -23.68 -22.12
C ARG A 97 -12.56 -24.11 -20.72
N ARG A 98 -13.19 -23.22 -19.97
CA ARG A 98 -13.78 -23.55 -18.67
C ARG A 98 -15.12 -24.25 -18.84
N LEU A 99 -15.90 -23.83 -19.84
CA LEU A 99 -17.17 -24.43 -20.19
C LEU A 99 -16.96 -25.85 -20.72
N GLU A 100 -16.05 -26.04 -21.69
CA GLU A 100 -15.64 -27.37 -22.21
C GLU A 100 -15.19 -28.30 -21.07
N ARG A 101 -14.32 -27.82 -20.16
CA ARG A 101 -13.93 -28.62 -18.98
C ARG A 101 -15.07 -28.88 -18.00
N SER A 102 -16.07 -28.00 -17.94
CA SER A 102 -17.26 -28.23 -17.12
C SER A 102 -18.18 -29.24 -17.79
N GLU A 103 -18.30 -29.18 -19.12
CA GLU A 103 -19.08 -30.11 -19.94
C GLU A 103 -18.49 -31.52 -19.83
N ASP A 104 -17.17 -31.67 -20.00
CA ASP A 104 -16.46 -32.94 -19.80
C ASP A 104 -16.71 -33.53 -18.41
N ARG A 105 -16.69 -32.68 -17.37
CA ARG A 105 -17.00 -33.11 -16.00
C ARG A 105 -18.47 -33.50 -15.84
N THR A 106 -19.40 -32.77 -16.44
CA THR A 106 -20.82 -33.13 -16.38
C THR A 106 -21.13 -34.41 -17.14
N VAL A 107 -20.47 -34.65 -18.27
CA VAL A 107 -20.58 -35.90 -19.04
C VAL A 107 -20.02 -37.06 -18.22
N GLU A 108 -18.86 -36.90 -17.60
CA GLU A 108 -18.26 -37.93 -16.75
C GLU A 108 -19.08 -38.20 -15.48
N LEU A 109 -19.64 -37.16 -14.85
CA LEU A 109 -20.55 -37.33 -13.71
C LEU A 109 -21.85 -38.02 -14.12
N THR A 110 -22.40 -37.70 -15.30
CA THR A 110 -23.59 -38.37 -15.82
C THR A 110 -23.30 -39.82 -16.14
N ARG A 111 -22.12 -40.13 -16.68
CA ARG A 111 -21.67 -41.50 -16.94
C ARG A 111 -21.51 -42.31 -15.66
N ARG A 112 -20.88 -41.73 -14.64
CA ARG A 112 -20.73 -42.34 -13.31
C ARG A 112 -22.06 -42.51 -12.60
N LEU A 113 -22.96 -41.53 -12.69
CA LEU A 113 -24.31 -41.66 -12.15
C LEU A 113 -25.06 -42.78 -12.87
N GLY A 114 -24.95 -42.88 -14.20
CA GLY A 114 -25.47 -43.99 -14.97
C GLY A 114 -24.96 -45.35 -14.49
N GLU A 115 -23.64 -45.49 -14.31
CA GLU A 115 -23.03 -46.72 -13.77
C GLU A 115 -23.54 -47.04 -12.36
N THR A 116 -23.68 -46.05 -11.47
CA THR A 116 -24.20 -46.28 -10.12
C THR A 116 -25.70 -46.62 -10.11
N ILE A 117 -26.47 -46.05 -11.04
CA ILE A 117 -27.90 -46.35 -11.19
C ILE A 117 -28.06 -47.76 -11.75
N ASP A 118 -27.24 -48.16 -12.72
CA ASP A 118 -27.24 -49.53 -13.25
C ASP A 118 -26.82 -50.53 -12.16
N GLU A 119 -25.81 -50.23 -11.34
CA GLU A 119 -25.41 -51.09 -10.22
C GLU A 119 -26.50 -51.17 -9.12
N LEU A 120 -27.19 -50.06 -8.83
CA LEU A 120 -28.33 -50.06 -7.92
C LEU A 120 -29.53 -50.83 -8.51
N ALA A 121 -29.82 -50.66 -9.80
CA ALA A 121 -30.87 -51.39 -10.50
C ALA A 121 -30.55 -52.89 -10.48
N ASP A 122 -29.32 -53.28 -10.78
CA ASP A 122 -28.84 -54.66 -10.69
C ASP A 122 -28.92 -55.24 -9.28
N ARG A 123 -28.63 -54.44 -8.24
CA ARG A 123 -28.76 -54.87 -6.84
C ARG A 123 -30.21 -54.98 -6.41
N ILE A 124 -31.10 -54.10 -6.89
CA ILE A 124 -32.53 -54.19 -6.63
C ILE A 124 -33.09 -55.43 -7.33
N VAL A 125 -32.79 -55.62 -8.62
CA VAL A 125 -33.18 -56.81 -9.37
C VAL A 125 -32.61 -58.06 -8.73
N ARG A 126 -31.35 -58.07 -8.27
CA ARG A 126 -30.76 -59.19 -7.51
C ARG A 126 -31.35 -59.39 -6.13
N ALA A 127 -31.79 -58.33 -5.44
CA ALA A 127 -32.48 -58.43 -4.15
C ALA A 127 -33.94 -58.90 -4.31
N GLU A 128 -34.56 -58.58 -5.44
CA GLU A 128 -35.90 -59.01 -5.84
C GLU A 128 -35.89 -60.45 -6.41
N HIS A 129 -34.81 -60.83 -7.09
CA HIS A 129 -34.53 -62.19 -7.56
C HIS A 129 -33.76 -63.05 -6.55
N ALA A 130 -33.31 -62.48 -5.43
CA ALA A 130 -32.88 -63.29 -4.30
C ALA A 130 -34.13 -64.05 -3.87
N PRO A 131 -34.15 -65.39 -4.03
CA PRO A 131 -35.36 -66.15 -3.76
C PRO A 131 -35.79 -65.84 -2.33
N ALA A 132 -37.09 -65.68 -2.12
CA ALA A 132 -37.75 -65.52 -0.83
C ALA A 132 -37.58 -66.78 0.07
N GLN A 133 -36.35 -67.30 0.19
CA GLN A 133 -35.92 -68.39 1.03
C GLN A 133 -36.23 -68.18 2.51
N PRO A 134 -36.10 -66.98 3.13
CA PRO A 134 -36.43 -66.84 4.54
C PRO A 134 -37.90 -67.11 4.84
N GLN A 135 -38.82 -66.80 3.91
CA GLN A 135 -40.25 -67.11 4.06
C GLN A 135 -40.63 -68.50 3.55
N GLN A 136 -39.93 -69.06 2.55
CA GLN A 136 -40.20 -70.41 2.06
C GLN A 136 -39.73 -71.50 3.03
N GLU A 137 -38.61 -71.33 3.74
CA GLU A 137 -38.13 -72.33 4.70
C GLU A 137 -38.92 -72.31 6.02
N THR A 138 -39.28 -71.12 6.51
CA THR A 138 -40.19 -71.00 7.67
C THR A 138 -41.60 -71.49 7.30
N LYS A 139 -42.16 -71.14 6.14
CA LYS A 139 -43.42 -71.75 5.67
C LYS A 139 -43.29 -73.26 5.48
N ALA A 140 -42.16 -73.77 4.97
CA ALA A 140 -41.98 -75.21 4.79
C ALA A 140 -42.00 -76.01 6.11
N VAL A 141 -41.67 -75.38 7.26
CA VAL A 141 -41.74 -76.01 8.59
C VAL A 141 -43.06 -75.69 9.31
N ILE A 142 -43.64 -74.50 9.09
CA ILE A 142 -44.91 -74.07 9.67
C ILE A 142 -46.10 -74.77 8.98
N ASP A 143 -46.10 -74.91 7.65
CA ASP A 143 -47.20 -75.52 6.89
C ASP A 143 -47.46 -77.00 7.27
N PRO A 144 -46.45 -77.85 7.55
CA PRO A 144 -46.68 -79.19 8.10
C PRO A 144 -47.19 -79.18 9.54
N LEU A 145 -46.79 -78.20 10.36
CA LEU A 145 -47.26 -78.05 11.73
C LEU A 145 -48.74 -77.63 11.74
N GLU A 146 -49.09 -76.65 10.90
CA GLU A 146 -50.46 -76.15 10.71
C GLU A 146 -51.37 -77.26 10.19
N ARG A 147 -50.93 -78.02 9.17
CA ARG A 147 -51.69 -79.18 8.66
C ARG A 147 -51.88 -80.27 9.74
N LYS A 148 -50.86 -80.52 10.57
CA LYS A 148 -50.98 -81.50 11.69
C LYS A 148 -51.90 -81.01 12.80
N LEU A 149 -51.88 -79.71 13.11
CA LEU A 149 -52.79 -79.07 14.07
C LEU A 149 -54.24 -79.10 13.57
N GLN A 150 -54.47 -78.78 12.29
CA GLN A 150 -55.79 -78.90 11.66
C GLN A 150 -56.29 -80.35 11.68
N HIS A 151 -55.44 -81.31 11.33
CA HIS A 151 -55.80 -82.73 11.37
C HIS A 151 -56.08 -83.24 12.78
N LEU A 152 -55.33 -82.75 13.79
CA LEU A 152 -55.61 -83.03 15.19
C LEU A 152 -56.92 -82.42 15.66
N ALA A 153 -57.20 -81.16 15.31
CA ALA A 153 -58.46 -80.50 15.64
C ALA A 153 -59.66 -81.24 15.03
N GLU A 154 -59.56 -81.63 13.76
CA GLU A 154 -60.62 -82.36 13.05
C GLU A 154 -60.81 -83.79 13.58
N ARG A 155 -59.75 -84.42 14.09
CA ARG A 155 -59.81 -85.73 14.73
C ARG A 155 -60.31 -85.67 16.15
N LEU A 156 -59.93 -84.64 16.91
CA LEU A 156 -60.46 -84.39 18.25
C LEU A 156 -61.97 -84.14 18.16
N GLU A 157 -62.43 -83.34 17.19
CA GLU A 157 -63.85 -83.10 16.96
C GLU A 157 -64.60 -84.39 16.55
N ARG A 158 -63.96 -85.30 15.81
CA ARG A 158 -64.51 -86.64 15.52
C ARG A 158 -64.48 -87.57 16.73
N ALA A 159 -63.43 -87.55 17.53
CA ALA A 159 -63.28 -88.38 18.72
C ALA A 159 -64.21 -87.94 19.86
N GLU A 160 -64.50 -86.65 19.96
CA GLU A 160 -65.56 -86.12 20.84
C GLU A 160 -66.95 -86.61 20.40
N LYS A 161 -67.18 -86.74 19.08
CA LYS A 161 -68.43 -87.31 18.52
C LYS A 161 -68.50 -88.84 18.70
N ASP A 162 -67.39 -89.57 18.54
CA ASP A 162 -67.27 -91.02 18.71
C ASP A 162 -66.66 -91.38 20.09
N SER A 163 -67.39 -91.09 21.16
CA SER A 163 -66.94 -91.39 22.52
C SER A 163 -66.91 -92.90 22.82
N GLY A 164 -65.73 -93.48 23.08
CA GLY A 164 -65.61 -94.56 24.08
C GLY A 164 -64.77 -95.81 23.78
N GLY A 165 -63.62 -95.73 23.09
CA GLY A 165 -62.73 -96.90 22.88
C GLY A 165 -61.35 -96.81 23.58
N PRO A 166 -60.84 -97.89 24.24
CA PRO A 166 -59.47 -97.93 24.80
C PRO A 166 -58.36 -97.69 23.76
N GLN A 167 -58.64 -97.96 22.48
CA GLN A 167 -57.72 -97.78 21.36
C GLN A 167 -57.41 -96.30 21.04
N GLN A 168 -58.33 -95.35 21.35
CA GLN A 168 -58.15 -93.91 21.08
C GLN A 168 -57.03 -93.29 21.92
N THR A 169 -56.89 -93.69 23.19
CA THR A 169 -55.85 -93.13 24.09
C THR A 169 -54.41 -93.41 23.63
N ALA A 170 -54.18 -94.50 22.89
CA ALA A 170 -52.86 -94.83 22.35
C ALA A 170 -52.53 -93.98 21.10
N GLU A 171 -53.54 -93.68 20.28
CA GLU A 171 -53.40 -92.84 19.09
C GLU A 171 -53.22 -91.36 19.45
N ASP A 172 -53.94 -90.86 20.46
CA ASP A 172 -53.79 -89.50 20.97
C ASP A 172 -52.39 -89.27 21.54
N LYS A 173 -51.88 -90.26 22.28
CA LYS A 173 -50.50 -90.22 22.79
C LYS A 173 -49.47 -90.17 21.65
N HIS A 174 -49.69 -90.89 20.56
CA HIS A 174 -48.82 -90.85 19.39
C HIS A 174 -48.89 -89.49 18.65
N ALA A 175 -50.09 -88.88 18.59
CA ALA A 175 -50.26 -87.57 17.97
C ALA A 175 -49.61 -86.45 18.80
N ILE A 176 -49.76 -86.50 20.13
CA ILE A 176 -49.07 -85.58 21.06
C ILE A 176 -47.55 -85.75 20.94
N GLN A 177 -47.02 -86.97 20.90
CA GLN A 177 -45.59 -87.20 20.68
C GLN A 177 -45.08 -86.65 19.33
N THR A 178 -45.91 -86.74 18.29
CA THR A 178 -45.58 -86.19 16.98
C THR A 178 -45.60 -84.66 16.99
N LEU A 179 -46.53 -84.06 17.74
CA LEU A 179 -46.60 -82.62 17.96
C LEU A 179 -45.41 -82.13 18.78
N GLU A 180 -45.08 -82.80 19.89
CA GLU A 180 -43.92 -82.51 20.73
C GLU A 180 -42.63 -82.56 19.90
N LYS A 181 -42.46 -83.59 19.06
CA LYS A 181 -41.30 -83.70 18.16
C LYS A 181 -41.25 -82.57 17.13
N ALA A 182 -42.41 -82.13 16.62
CA ALA A 182 -42.48 -81.03 15.66
C ALA A 182 -42.25 -79.66 16.31
N VAL A 183 -42.77 -79.43 17.52
CA VAL A 183 -42.51 -78.24 18.32
C VAL A 183 -41.03 -78.15 18.70
N ASN A 184 -40.42 -79.26 19.14
CA ASN A 184 -38.98 -79.31 19.40
C ASN A 184 -38.17 -78.98 18.15
N ALA A 185 -38.55 -79.50 16.97
CA ALA A 185 -37.89 -79.16 15.71
C ALA A 185 -38.03 -77.67 15.33
N VAL A 186 -39.18 -77.04 15.63
CA VAL A 186 -39.39 -75.59 15.44
C VAL A 186 -38.53 -74.78 16.41
N VAL A 187 -38.44 -75.21 17.68
CA VAL A 187 -37.59 -74.55 18.68
C VAL A 187 -36.11 -74.66 18.31
N ASP A 188 -35.64 -75.83 17.89
CA ASP A 188 -34.27 -76.02 17.40
C ASP A 188 -34.01 -75.15 16.15
N HIS A 189 -34.97 -75.07 15.24
CA HIS A 189 -34.85 -74.22 14.07
C HIS A 189 -34.84 -72.73 14.42
N LEU A 190 -35.67 -72.29 15.37
CA LEU A 190 -35.70 -70.91 15.84
C LEU A 190 -34.38 -70.54 16.52
N ASP A 191 -33.84 -71.40 17.38
CA ASP A 191 -32.54 -71.20 18.04
C ASP A 191 -31.40 -71.15 17.02
N THR A 192 -31.41 -72.03 16.00
CA THR A 192 -30.42 -71.95 14.91
C THR A 192 -30.56 -70.69 14.05
N SER A 193 -31.80 -70.25 13.77
CA SER A 193 -32.09 -69.01 13.04
C SER A 193 -31.67 -67.77 13.83
N GLU A 194 -31.93 -67.74 15.13
CA GLU A 194 -31.52 -66.66 16.03
C GLU A 194 -29.99 -66.59 16.13
N LYS A 195 -29.31 -67.72 16.31
CA LYS A 195 -27.84 -67.80 16.28
C LYS A 195 -27.26 -67.28 14.97
N ARG A 196 -27.85 -67.68 13.83
CA ARG A 196 -27.44 -67.20 12.50
C ARG A 196 -27.69 -65.69 12.34
N THR A 197 -28.83 -65.20 12.80
CA THR A 197 -29.17 -63.76 12.75
C THR A 197 -28.21 -62.96 13.61
N ASN A 198 -27.91 -63.43 14.83
CA ASN A 198 -26.98 -62.76 15.73
C ASN A 198 -25.54 -62.78 15.19
N ALA A 199 -25.12 -63.87 14.55
CA ALA A 199 -23.85 -63.94 13.82
C ALA A 199 -23.80 -62.93 12.67
N SER A 200 -24.86 -62.84 11.85
CA SER A 200 -24.95 -61.86 10.76
C SER A 200 -24.94 -60.41 11.27
N LEU A 201 -25.64 -60.10 12.37
CA LEU A 201 -25.60 -58.78 13.01
C LEU A 201 -24.22 -58.45 13.57
N SER A 202 -23.50 -59.43 14.11
CA SER A 202 -22.12 -59.27 14.55
C SER A 202 -21.19 -58.96 13.37
N ASP A 203 -21.33 -59.67 12.25
CA ASP A 203 -20.54 -59.43 11.05
C ASP A 203 -20.82 -58.04 10.46
N ILE A 204 -22.09 -57.62 10.39
CA ILE A 204 -22.46 -56.27 9.94
C ILE A 204 -21.86 -55.22 10.87
N ARG A 205 -21.91 -55.41 12.20
CA ARG A 205 -21.30 -54.49 13.17
C ARG A 205 -19.78 -54.39 12.97
N ASN A 206 -19.12 -55.52 12.70
CA ASN A 206 -17.69 -55.56 12.42
C ASN A 206 -17.36 -54.83 11.11
N MET A 207 -18.14 -55.06 10.04
CA MET A 207 -17.97 -54.35 8.76
C MET A 207 -18.21 -52.85 8.90
N LEU A 208 -19.22 -52.43 9.68
CA LEU A 208 -19.48 -51.02 9.95
C LEU A 208 -18.33 -50.39 10.77
N GLY A 209 -17.76 -51.13 11.73
CA GLY A 209 -16.58 -50.70 12.47
C GLY A 209 -15.36 -50.54 11.57
N GLN A 210 -15.12 -51.47 10.64
CA GLN A 210 -14.05 -51.36 9.65
C GLN A 210 -14.27 -50.21 8.68
N LEU A 211 -15.51 -50.00 8.21
CA LEU A 211 -15.85 -48.89 7.34
C LEU A 211 -15.67 -47.54 8.05
N SER A 212 -16.08 -47.43 9.32
CA SER A 212 -15.84 -46.24 10.14
C SER A 212 -14.35 -45.96 10.29
N SER A 213 -13.54 -46.97 10.66
CA SER A 213 -12.09 -46.82 10.76
C SER A 213 -11.47 -46.37 9.44
N ARG A 214 -11.91 -46.95 8.31
CA ARG A 214 -11.42 -46.54 6.98
C ARG A 214 -11.85 -45.12 6.63
N ILE A 215 -13.07 -44.71 6.96
CA ILE A 215 -13.54 -43.33 6.75
C ILE A 215 -12.69 -42.38 7.59
N ASP A 216 -12.49 -42.66 8.88
CA ASP A 216 -11.67 -41.86 9.79
C ASP A 216 -10.22 -41.76 9.29
N GLU A 217 -9.64 -42.87 8.81
CA GLU A 217 -8.31 -42.90 8.20
C GLU A 217 -8.24 -42.05 6.91
N THR A 218 -9.25 -42.14 6.05
CA THR A 218 -9.31 -41.33 4.81
C THR A 218 -9.53 -39.85 5.10
N GLU A 219 -10.33 -39.51 6.11
CA GLU A 219 -10.56 -38.14 6.54
C GLU A 219 -9.28 -37.54 7.12
N GLN A 220 -8.58 -38.27 7.99
CA GLN A 220 -7.28 -37.86 8.49
C GLN A 220 -6.22 -37.73 7.39
N ALA A 221 -6.22 -38.62 6.39
CA ALA A 221 -5.32 -38.51 5.24
C ALA A 221 -5.62 -37.25 4.43
N ASN A 222 -6.89 -36.95 4.17
CA ASN A 222 -7.33 -35.75 3.48
C ASN A 222 -7.00 -34.48 4.28
N GLU A 223 -7.17 -34.47 5.60
CA GLU A 223 -6.78 -33.34 6.45
C GLU A 223 -5.28 -33.09 6.41
N ARG A 224 -4.44 -34.13 6.51
CA ARG A 224 -2.98 -34.00 6.36
C ARG A 224 -2.60 -33.47 4.98
N GLU A 225 -3.28 -33.92 3.93
CA GLU A 225 -3.04 -33.41 2.57
C GLU A 225 -3.49 -31.95 2.42
N ALA A 226 -4.61 -31.56 3.04
CA ALA A 226 -5.08 -30.18 3.06
C ALA A 226 -4.14 -29.26 3.84
N GLU A 227 -3.61 -29.72 4.98
CA GLU A 227 -2.58 -29.01 5.73
C GLU A 227 -1.29 -28.84 4.91
N LYS A 228 -0.85 -29.90 4.23
CA LYS A 228 0.31 -29.84 3.35
C LYS A 228 0.09 -28.85 2.20
N LYS A 229 -1.07 -28.90 1.53
CA LYS A 229 -1.42 -27.93 0.47
C LYS A 229 -1.47 -26.50 0.98
N ARG A 230 -1.94 -26.26 2.21
CA ARG A 230 -1.90 -24.94 2.85
C ARG A 230 -0.47 -24.49 3.13
N ALA A 231 0.38 -25.37 3.64
CA ALA A 231 1.79 -25.08 3.87
C ALA A 231 2.53 -24.75 2.56
N GLU A 232 2.32 -25.55 1.50
CA GLU A 232 2.87 -25.29 0.17
C GLU A 232 2.35 -23.97 -0.43
N ALA A 233 1.07 -23.64 -0.21
CA ALA A 233 0.52 -22.35 -0.64
C ALA A 233 1.16 -21.19 0.13
N GLN A 234 1.36 -21.34 1.45
CA GLN A 234 2.05 -20.35 2.27
C GLN A 234 3.51 -20.17 1.83
N GLU A 235 4.21 -21.26 1.53
CA GLU A 235 5.58 -21.22 1.01
C GLU A 235 5.66 -20.49 -0.33
N LYS A 236 4.73 -20.77 -1.26
CA LYS A 236 4.60 -20.03 -2.53
C LYS A 236 4.30 -18.54 -2.31
N HIS A 237 3.49 -18.20 -1.32
CA HIS A 237 3.24 -16.81 -0.97
C HIS A 237 4.49 -16.13 -0.40
N LEU A 238 5.27 -16.83 0.44
CA LEU A 238 6.52 -16.32 0.98
C LEU A 238 7.58 -16.12 -0.11
N SER A 239 7.71 -17.06 -1.05
CA SER A 239 8.63 -16.91 -2.19
C SER A 239 8.22 -15.77 -3.12
N LEU A 240 6.91 -15.61 -3.39
CA LEU A 240 6.39 -14.48 -4.16
C LEU A 240 6.63 -13.14 -3.46
N LEU A 241 6.46 -13.08 -2.14
CA LEU A 241 6.78 -11.88 -1.35
C LEU A 241 8.27 -11.57 -1.38
N SER A 242 9.15 -12.57 -1.28
CA SER A 242 10.60 -12.40 -1.41
C SER A 242 10.98 -11.87 -2.79
N GLN A 243 10.45 -12.45 -3.86
CA GLN A 243 10.70 -12.00 -5.22
C GLN A 243 10.20 -10.57 -5.45
N ARG A 244 9.04 -10.22 -4.88
CA ARG A 244 8.48 -8.87 -4.98
C ARG A 244 9.27 -7.86 -4.15
N LEU A 245 9.80 -8.26 -2.99
CA LEU A 245 10.71 -7.43 -2.19
C LEU A 245 12.02 -7.19 -2.93
N GLU A 246 12.60 -8.23 -3.53
CA GLU A 246 13.81 -8.10 -4.36
C GLU A 246 13.56 -7.18 -5.57
N GLN A 247 12.44 -7.35 -6.27
CA GLN A 247 12.05 -6.46 -7.37
C GLN A 247 11.80 -5.02 -6.91
N MET A 248 11.21 -4.86 -5.71
CA MET A 248 11.03 -3.53 -5.10
C MET A 248 12.38 -2.90 -4.76
N GLU A 249 13.33 -3.65 -4.21
CA GLU A 249 14.68 -3.20 -3.89
C GLU A 249 15.47 -2.82 -5.16
N GLN A 250 15.34 -3.60 -6.24
CA GLN A 250 15.92 -3.26 -7.55
C GLN A 250 15.30 -1.97 -8.12
N SER A 251 13.99 -1.79 -7.98
CA SER A 251 13.33 -0.55 -8.42
C SER A 251 13.70 0.65 -7.55
N LEU A 252 13.84 0.44 -6.24
CA LEU A 252 14.19 1.48 -5.27
C LEU A 252 15.66 1.90 -5.44
N SER A 253 16.56 0.96 -5.65
CA SER A 253 17.97 1.25 -5.97
C SER A 253 18.09 1.96 -7.32
N GLY A 254 17.30 1.57 -8.33
CA GLY A 254 17.22 2.30 -9.61
C GLY A 254 16.70 3.73 -9.44
N VAL A 255 15.65 3.94 -8.65
CA VAL A 255 15.10 5.27 -8.35
C VAL A 255 16.10 6.09 -7.52
N SER A 256 16.76 5.50 -6.53
CA SER A 256 17.76 6.17 -5.70
C SER A 256 18.98 6.59 -6.52
N GLY A 257 19.49 5.73 -7.39
CA GLY A 257 20.60 6.06 -8.29
C GLY A 257 20.22 7.18 -9.28
N ASN A 258 18.99 7.14 -9.80
CA ASN A 258 18.49 8.21 -10.66
C ASN A 258 18.25 9.53 -9.90
N LEU A 259 17.77 9.46 -8.66
CA LEU A 259 17.56 10.64 -7.82
C LEU A 259 18.90 11.27 -7.43
N GLU A 260 19.89 10.47 -7.05
CA GLU A 260 21.24 10.93 -6.76
C GLU A 260 21.89 11.53 -8.02
N GLN A 261 21.74 10.91 -9.19
CA GLN A 261 22.27 11.45 -10.44
C GLN A 261 21.56 12.75 -10.86
N THR A 262 20.24 12.83 -10.70
CA THR A 262 19.48 14.05 -11.04
C THR A 262 19.74 15.17 -10.04
N GLN A 263 19.89 14.86 -8.75
CA GLN A 263 20.27 15.82 -7.73
C GLN A 263 21.71 16.29 -7.93
N ALA A 264 22.66 15.39 -8.22
CA ALA A 264 24.03 15.74 -8.56
C ALA A 264 24.08 16.65 -9.80
N LYS A 265 23.35 16.31 -10.88
CA LYS A 265 23.26 17.17 -12.08
C LYS A 265 22.61 18.52 -11.78
N ALA A 266 21.55 18.56 -10.97
CA ALA A 266 20.87 19.80 -10.60
C ALA A 266 21.75 20.69 -9.73
N VAL A 267 22.46 20.12 -8.75
CA VAL A 267 23.43 20.84 -7.92
C VAL A 267 24.59 21.34 -8.76
N GLN A 268 25.11 20.52 -9.69
CA GLN A 268 26.19 20.92 -10.59
C GLN A 268 25.75 22.04 -11.55
N ALA A 269 24.51 21.99 -12.05
CA ALA A 269 23.93 23.06 -12.87
C ALA A 269 23.70 24.35 -12.06
N ALA A 270 23.25 24.25 -10.81
CA ALA A 270 23.08 25.39 -9.92
C ALA A 270 24.42 26.03 -9.53
N LEU A 271 25.44 25.22 -9.24
CA LEU A 271 26.80 25.69 -8.99
C LEU A 271 27.37 26.39 -10.22
N LYS A 272 27.21 25.82 -11.41
CA LYS A 272 27.66 26.46 -12.65
C LYS A 272 26.94 27.79 -12.91
N ALA A 273 25.63 27.85 -12.69
CA ALA A 273 24.86 29.08 -12.84
C ALA A 273 25.27 30.15 -11.80
N PHE A 274 25.64 29.74 -10.59
CA PHE A 274 26.16 30.65 -9.57
C PHE A 274 27.55 31.19 -9.94
N GLU A 275 28.44 30.33 -10.44
CA GLU A 275 29.75 30.72 -10.95
C GLU A 275 29.63 31.72 -12.11
N ASP A 276 28.79 31.41 -13.10
CA ASP A 276 28.54 32.28 -14.25
C ASP A 276 27.98 33.65 -13.80
N LYS A 277 27.11 33.66 -12.78
CA LYS A 277 26.55 34.90 -12.20
C LYS A 277 27.60 35.68 -11.40
N ALA A 278 28.40 35.02 -10.57
CA ALA A 278 29.48 35.67 -9.82
C ALA A 278 30.53 36.28 -10.76
N GLN A 279 30.83 35.60 -11.87
CA GLN A 279 31.72 36.12 -12.90
C GLN A 279 31.09 37.30 -13.66
N ALA A 280 29.79 37.27 -13.96
CA ALA A 280 29.08 38.40 -14.54
C ALA A 280 29.04 39.62 -13.60
N ASP A 281 28.87 39.41 -12.29
CA ASP A 281 28.90 40.48 -11.29
C ASP A 281 30.33 41.07 -11.15
N SER A 282 31.37 40.25 -11.13
CA SER A 282 32.77 40.70 -11.17
C SER A 282 33.09 41.49 -12.45
N GLN A 283 32.58 41.04 -13.61
CA GLN A 283 32.67 41.80 -14.86
C GLN A 283 31.93 43.13 -14.77
N ARG A 284 30.77 43.17 -14.12
CA ARG A 284 30.00 44.41 -13.91
C ARG A 284 30.73 45.39 -12.99
N ASP A 285 31.36 44.90 -11.93
CA ASP A 285 32.15 45.71 -11.00
C ASP A 285 33.42 46.27 -11.64
N THR A 286 34.12 45.44 -12.42
CA THR A 286 35.30 45.89 -13.19
C THR A 286 34.88 46.94 -14.23
N ILE A 287 33.79 46.75 -14.96
CA ILE A 287 33.24 47.77 -15.88
C ILE A 287 32.89 49.05 -15.12
N SER A 288 32.23 48.96 -13.96
CA SER A 288 31.87 50.15 -13.15
C SER A 288 33.12 50.89 -12.66
N SER A 289 34.16 50.18 -12.25
CA SER A 289 35.43 50.79 -11.83
C SER A 289 36.19 51.45 -12.99
N LEU A 290 36.17 50.84 -14.18
CA LEU A 290 36.71 51.43 -15.40
C LEU A 290 35.93 52.67 -15.79
N GLN A 291 34.59 52.65 -15.70
CA GLN A 291 33.75 53.81 -15.92
C GLN A 291 34.10 54.94 -14.95
N LYS A 292 34.19 54.67 -13.64
CA LYS A 292 34.60 55.68 -12.64
C LYS A 292 36.00 56.24 -12.91
N SER A 293 36.93 55.39 -13.35
CA SER A 293 38.29 55.80 -13.69
C SER A 293 38.32 56.67 -14.95
N LEU A 294 37.51 56.35 -15.96
CA LEU A 294 37.32 57.16 -17.16
C LEU A 294 36.67 58.52 -16.82
N SER A 295 35.67 58.56 -15.94
CA SER A 295 35.09 59.81 -15.45
C SER A 295 36.12 60.69 -14.76
N ARG A 296 36.92 60.10 -13.85
CA ARG A 296 38.01 60.81 -13.17
C ARG A 296 39.11 61.25 -14.13
N LEU A 297 39.43 60.46 -15.14
CA LEU A 297 40.40 60.85 -16.17
C LEU A 297 39.86 62.01 -16.99
N SER A 298 38.59 61.97 -17.41
CA SER A 298 37.93 63.07 -18.11
C SER A 298 37.94 64.35 -17.28
N GLU A 299 37.54 64.28 -16.01
CA GLU A 299 37.52 65.42 -15.09
C GLU A 299 38.94 65.97 -14.83
N ARG A 300 39.93 65.09 -14.66
CA ARG A 300 41.34 65.51 -14.55
C ARG A 300 41.83 66.14 -15.84
N LEU A 301 41.43 65.62 -17.01
CA LEU A 301 41.85 66.13 -18.30
C LEU A 301 41.26 67.53 -18.51
N GLU A 302 39.99 67.73 -18.19
CA GLU A 302 39.31 69.03 -18.18
C GLU A 302 39.96 70.00 -17.17
N GLN A 303 40.27 69.54 -15.96
CA GLN A 303 41.01 70.35 -14.98
C GLN A 303 42.44 70.69 -15.43
N THR A 304 43.14 69.78 -16.11
CA THR A 304 44.47 70.05 -16.66
C THR A 304 44.40 70.96 -17.87
N GLU A 305 43.35 70.84 -18.70
CA GLU A 305 43.08 71.75 -19.81
C GLU A 305 42.78 73.15 -19.28
N GLN A 306 41.92 73.27 -18.26
CA GLN A 306 41.63 74.52 -17.58
C GLN A 306 42.90 75.13 -16.95
N LYS A 307 43.68 74.35 -16.20
CA LYS A 307 44.95 74.82 -15.61
C LYS A 307 45.98 75.19 -16.69
N SER A 308 46.02 74.47 -17.81
CA SER A 308 46.87 74.79 -18.95
C SER A 308 46.43 76.10 -19.59
N GLN A 309 45.12 76.32 -19.74
CA GLN A 309 44.56 77.57 -20.26
C GLN A 309 44.81 78.75 -19.31
N ASP A 310 44.64 78.55 -18.00
CA ASP A 310 44.98 79.54 -16.97
C ASP A 310 46.50 79.83 -16.94
N ALA A 311 47.34 78.81 -17.12
CA ALA A 311 48.78 78.97 -17.21
C ALA A 311 49.19 79.69 -18.50
N LEU A 312 48.53 79.40 -19.63
CA LEU A 312 48.71 80.14 -20.87
C LEU A 312 48.30 81.60 -20.73
N ASP A 313 47.19 81.89 -20.04
CA ASP A 313 46.75 83.24 -19.71
C ASP A 313 47.72 83.95 -18.75
N ALA A 314 48.25 83.24 -17.75
CA ALA A 314 49.24 83.75 -16.82
C ALA A 314 50.58 84.01 -17.52
N VAL A 315 51.01 83.14 -18.43
CA VAL A 315 52.17 83.35 -19.30
C VAL A 315 51.91 84.51 -20.25
N HIS A 316 50.72 84.66 -20.81
CA HIS A 316 50.39 85.80 -21.67
C HIS A 316 50.45 87.12 -20.88
N LYS A 317 49.87 87.15 -19.67
CA LYS A 317 49.96 88.28 -18.73
C LYS A 317 51.38 88.53 -18.27
N GLY A 318 52.14 87.47 -17.99
CA GLY A 318 53.54 87.51 -17.57
C GLY A 318 54.47 87.92 -18.71
N MET A 319 54.19 87.58 -19.96
CA MET A 319 54.94 88.03 -21.13
C MET A 319 54.65 89.50 -21.43
N ASN A 320 53.41 89.95 -21.23
CA ASN A 320 53.07 91.37 -21.20
C ASN A 320 53.70 92.09 -19.99
N GLY A 321 53.82 91.40 -18.85
CA GLY A 321 54.47 91.87 -17.63
C GLY A 321 55.99 91.96 -17.77
N ILE A 322 56.64 90.99 -18.42
CA ILE A 322 58.05 90.97 -18.78
C ILE A 322 58.32 92.01 -19.86
N ALA A 323 57.42 92.22 -20.82
CA ALA A 323 57.53 93.34 -21.74
C ALA A 323 57.52 94.68 -20.96
N ARG A 324 56.63 94.83 -19.98
CA ARG A 324 56.60 96.00 -19.08
C ARG A 324 57.77 96.05 -18.10
N GLN A 325 58.30 94.92 -17.65
CA GLN A 325 59.36 94.81 -16.66
C GLN A 325 60.75 94.82 -17.32
N ILE A 326 60.89 94.53 -18.60
CA ILE A 326 62.06 94.88 -19.43
C ILE A 326 62.09 96.40 -19.64
N GLU A 327 60.91 97.01 -19.81
CA GLU A 327 60.74 98.45 -19.79
C GLU A 327 61.03 99.06 -18.40
N ASP A 328 60.75 98.34 -17.30
CA ASP A 328 61.01 98.78 -15.91
C ASP A 328 62.42 98.42 -15.38
N LEU A 329 63.04 97.31 -15.83
CA LEU A 329 64.43 96.89 -15.55
C LEU A 329 65.46 97.78 -16.26
N SER A 330 65.00 98.66 -17.16
CA SER A 330 65.78 99.82 -17.60
C SER A 330 65.96 100.88 -16.49
N ARG A 331 65.39 100.66 -15.29
CA ARG A 331 65.64 101.46 -14.09
C ARG A 331 66.37 100.62 -13.03
N PRO A 332 67.48 101.13 -12.46
CA PRO A 332 68.26 100.37 -11.49
C PRO A 332 67.73 100.59 -10.07
N ARG A 333 67.56 99.52 -9.27
CA ARG A 333 68.11 99.35 -7.89
C ARG A 333 67.59 98.04 -7.22
N GLU A 334 68.47 97.07 -6.92
CA GLU A 334 69.08 96.65 -5.62
C GLU A 334 68.22 95.79 -4.65
N PRO A 335 68.86 94.87 -3.91
CA PRO A 335 68.30 93.59 -3.44
C PRO A 335 67.89 93.61 -1.98
N GLU A 336 66.99 92.73 -1.52
CA GLU A 336 67.05 92.10 -0.18
C GLU A 336 66.16 90.84 -0.11
N MET A 337 66.77 89.71 0.28
CA MET A 337 66.13 88.46 0.71
C MET A 337 66.40 88.29 2.20
N PRO A 338 65.36 88.19 3.05
CA PRO A 338 65.33 87.10 4.05
C PRO A 338 63.93 86.58 4.47
N ARG A 339 62.80 87.02 3.87
CA ARG A 339 61.44 86.63 4.34
C ARG A 339 60.87 85.34 3.74
N GLU A 340 61.23 84.99 2.52
CA GLU A 340 60.72 83.77 1.85
C GLU A 340 61.14 82.47 2.55
N LEU A 341 62.31 82.44 3.18
CA LEU A 341 62.77 81.27 3.93
C LEU A 341 62.00 81.03 5.23
N ALA A 342 61.44 82.09 5.84
CA ALA A 342 60.61 81.97 7.04
C ALA A 342 59.23 81.40 6.71
N ASP A 343 58.62 81.90 5.62
CA ASP A 343 57.31 81.44 5.16
C ASP A 343 57.35 79.96 4.72
N GLN A 344 58.47 79.51 4.15
CA GLN A 344 58.66 78.11 3.76
C GLN A 344 58.77 77.15 4.96
N LEU A 345 59.35 77.59 6.07
CA LEU A 345 59.45 76.77 7.29
C LEU A 345 58.08 76.66 7.99
N ASP A 346 57.27 77.72 7.99
CA ASP A 346 55.92 77.70 8.54
C ASP A 346 55.00 76.76 7.73
N MET A 347 55.13 76.78 6.40
CA MET A 347 54.39 75.88 5.52
C MET A 347 54.80 74.40 5.69
N LEU A 348 56.06 74.13 6.06
CA LEU A 348 56.51 72.77 6.39
C LEU A 348 56.01 72.31 7.76
N ALA A 349 55.96 73.22 8.75
CA ALA A 349 55.40 72.92 10.07
C ALA A 349 53.90 72.56 9.96
N GLN A 350 53.14 73.33 9.18
CA GLN A 350 51.71 73.11 8.99
C GLN A 350 51.41 71.79 8.24
N ARG A 351 52.26 71.41 7.28
CA ARG A 351 52.15 70.11 6.59
C ARG A 351 52.56 68.94 7.47
N LEU A 352 53.50 69.15 8.39
CA LEU A 352 53.90 68.12 9.34
C LEU A 352 52.76 67.84 10.33
N GLU A 353 52.11 68.89 10.84
CA GLU A 353 50.95 68.78 11.74
C GLU A 353 49.75 68.10 11.06
N GLU A 354 49.49 68.40 9.78
CA GLU A 354 48.46 67.69 9.00
C GLU A 354 48.83 66.21 8.76
N SER A 355 50.13 65.91 8.57
CA SER A 355 50.59 64.53 8.44
C SER A 355 50.49 63.75 9.75
N GLU A 356 50.74 64.41 10.89
CA GLU A 356 50.67 63.82 12.23
C GLU A 356 49.21 63.49 12.60
N HIS A 357 48.28 64.39 12.29
CA HIS A 357 46.85 64.12 12.43
C HIS A 357 46.36 62.96 11.56
N ARG A 358 46.84 62.87 10.31
CA ARG A 358 46.51 61.74 9.44
C ARG A 358 47.06 60.43 9.96
N THR A 359 48.29 60.43 10.50
CA THR A 359 48.85 59.23 11.11
C THR A 359 48.05 58.81 12.34
N ASP A 360 47.69 59.73 13.23
CA ASP A 360 46.89 59.44 14.43
C ASP A 360 45.51 58.85 14.11
N GLU A 361 44.84 59.36 13.08
CA GLU A 361 43.55 58.84 12.64
C GLU A 361 43.68 57.42 12.08
N THR A 362 44.74 57.13 11.31
CA THR A 362 44.99 55.77 10.83
C THR A 362 45.31 54.81 11.97
N THR A 363 46.05 55.24 13.00
CA THR A 363 46.37 54.40 14.17
C THR A 363 45.11 54.05 14.95
N ARG A 364 44.21 55.01 15.17
CA ARG A 364 42.93 54.77 15.87
C ARG A 364 42.02 53.80 15.11
N ASN A 365 41.95 53.94 13.78
CA ASN A 365 41.15 53.02 12.96
C ASN A 365 41.75 51.60 12.97
N VAL A 366 43.08 51.48 12.97
CA VAL A 366 43.75 50.18 13.14
C VAL A 366 43.45 49.58 14.52
N GLU A 367 43.48 50.36 15.61
CA GLU A 367 43.11 49.88 16.94
C GLU A 367 41.64 49.42 17.04
N GLU A 368 40.73 50.12 16.37
CA GLU A 368 39.32 49.75 16.32
C GLU A 368 39.11 48.42 15.58
N THR A 369 39.75 48.25 14.43
CA THR A 369 39.66 46.99 13.67
C THR A 369 40.31 45.82 14.42
N LEU A 370 41.43 46.03 15.11
CA LEU A 370 42.06 45.01 15.96
C LEU A 370 41.16 44.62 17.14
N SER A 371 40.47 45.58 17.76
CA SER A 371 39.51 45.31 18.83
C SER A 371 38.31 44.49 18.33
N GLN A 372 37.81 44.78 17.13
CA GLN A 372 36.74 43.99 16.51
C GLN A 372 37.19 42.56 16.17
N ILE A 373 38.41 42.38 15.67
CA ILE A 373 38.98 41.05 15.39
C ILE A 373 39.17 40.26 16.69
N ALA A 374 39.69 40.89 17.76
CA ALA A 374 39.85 40.26 19.06
C ALA A 374 38.51 39.78 19.65
N ASN A 375 37.46 40.59 19.54
CA ASN A 375 36.11 40.21 20.00
C ASN A 375 35.56 39.02 19.21
N ARG A 376 35.69 39.02 17.87
CA ARG A 376 35.26 37.88 17.04
C ARG A 376 36.05 36.61 17.37
N LEU A 377 37.35 36.72 17.60
CA LEU A 377 38.17 35.58 17.98
C LEU A 377 37.73 35.00 19.33
N SER A 378 37.48 35.84 20.33
CA SER A 378 36.97 35.40 21.63
C SER A 378 35.60 34.72 21.54
N GLU A 379 34.71 35.21 20.66
CA GLU A 379 33.40 34.62 20.44
C GLU A 379 33.48 33.27 19.73
N THR A 380 34.39 33.14 18.76
CA THR A 380 34.66 31.87 18.08
C THR A 380 35.28 30.84 19.04
N ASP A 381 36.16 31.30 19.94
CA ASP A 381 36.78 30.45 20.97
C ASP A 381 35.78 30.01 22.06
N HIS A 382 34.75 30.82 22.32
CA HIS A 382 33.65 30.43 23.19
C HIS A 382 32.77 29.35 22.53
N GLN A 383 32.38 29.54 21.27
CA GLN A 383 31.62 28.56 20.50
C GLN A 383 32.38 27.23 20.34
N SER A 384 33.71 27.27 20.18
CA SER A 384 34.52 26.06 20.10
C SER A 384 34.56 25.29 21.43
N ARG A 385 34.65 25.99 22.56
CA ARG A 385 34.58 25.37 23.90
C ARG A 385 33.20 24.79 24.19
N GLU A 386 32.13 25.50 23.85
CA GLU A 386 30.76 24.98 23.97
C GLU A 386 30.54 23.75 23.08
N ALA A 387 31.09 23.74 21.86
CA ALA A 387 31.05 22.57 20.99
C ALA A 387 31.81 21.38 21.62
N LEU A 388 32.99 21.62 22.20
CA LEU A 388 33.76 20.58 22.88
C LEU A 388 33.04 20.03 24.13
N GLU A 389 32.41 20.90 24.94
CA GLU A 389 31.59 20.49 26.08
C GLU A 389 30.35 19.69 25.63
N SER A 390 29.72 20.10 24.52
CA SER A 390 28.60 19.36 23.95
C SER A 390 29.03 17.95 23.50
N VAL A 391 30.19 17.83 22.83
CA VAL A 391 30.75 16.54 22.40
C VAL A 391 31.14 15.68 23.61
N GLN A 392 31.77 16.26 24.63
CA GLN A 392 32.08 15.54 25.88
C GLN A 392 30.81 15.06 26.60
N SER A 393 29.75 15.88 26.64
CA SER A 393 28.47 15.48 27.24
C SER A 393 27.81 14.34 26.47
N VAL A 394 27.93 14.32 25.15
CA VAL A 394 27.44 13.23 24.30
C VAL A 394 28.26 11.97 24.52
N LEU A 395 29.59 12.07 24.61
CA LEU A 395 30.47 10.95 24.94
C LEU A 395 30.19 10.38 26.34
N ALA A 396 29.94 11.23 27.34
CA ALA A 396 29.53 10.80 28.68
C ALA A 396 28.18 10.05 28.66
N ARG A 397 27.22 10.52 27.86
CA ARG A 397 25.93 9.84 27.68
C ARG A 397 26.06 8.51 26.93
N THR A 398 26.92 8.40 25.91
CA THR A 398 27.13 7.15 25.17
C THR A 398 27.86 6.12 26.02
N THR A 399 28.86 6.53 26.80
CA THR A 399 29.59 5.68 27.76
C THR A 399 28.69 5.19 28.89
N GLU A 400 27.83 6.04 29.47
CA GLU A 400 26.85 5.58 30.47
C GLU A 400 25.80 4.64 29.86
N ARG A 401 25.36 4.89 28.62
CA ARG A 401 24.47 3.98 27.89
C ARG A 401 25.14 2.62 27.63
N LEU A 402 26.41 2.60 27.28
CA LEU A 402 27.22 1.39 27.14
C LEU A 402 27.33 0.63 28.47
N ALA A 403 27.61 1.32 29.59
CA ALA A 403 27.66 0.71 30.92
C ALA A 403 26.29 0.13 31.36
N ARG A 404 25.19 0.82 31.05
CA ARG A 404 23.83 0.30 31.28
C ARG A 404 23.53 -0.93 30.43
N LEU A 405 23.94 -0.93 29.17
CA LEU A 405 23.79 -2.09 28.29
C LEU A 405 24.61 -3.29 28.79
N GLU A 406 25.85 -3.06 29.23
CA GLU A 406 26.69 -4.11 29.81
C GLU A 406 26.06 -4.69 31.10
N LYS A 407 25.53 -3.84 31.98
CA LYS A 407 24.84 -4.27 33.20
C LYS A 407 23.57 -5.07 32.87
N SER A 408 22.82 -4.66 31.86
CA SER A 408 21.63 -5.39 31.38
C SER A 408 21.99 -6.74 30.73
N ALA A 409 23.14 -6.82 30.05
CA ALA A 409 23.64 -8.06 29.47
C ALA A 409 24.10 -9.04 30.56
N LYS A 410 24.80 -8.56 31.59
CA LYS A 410 25.19 -9.35 32.77
C LYS A 410 23.97 -9.86 33.56
N GLN A 411 22.91 -9.06 33.70
CA GLN A 411 21.66 -9.49 34.32
C GLN A 411 20.91 -10.56 33.51
N ARG A 412 21.03 -10.54 32.18
CA ARG A 412 20.48 -11.60 31.30
C ARG A 412 21.27 -12.90 31.40
N ALA A 413 22.57 -12.86 31.66
CA ALA A 413 23.42 -14.04 31.78
C ALA A 413 23.24 -14.82 33.11
N ALA A 414 22.69 -14.19 34.16
CA ALA A 414 22.57 -14.78 35.50
C ALA A 414 21.23 -15.48 35.80
N ARG A 415 20.40 -15.80 34.79
CA ARG A 415 19.08 -16.42 35.00
C ARG A 415 19.03 -17.84 34.39
N PRO A 416 18.73 -18.91 35.15
CA PRO A 416 18.63 -20.25 34.58
C PRO A 416 17.29 -20.44 33.83
N ALA A 417 17.34 -21.18 32.71
CA ALA A 417 16.21 -21.63 31.88
C ALA A 417 15.25 -22.54 32.68
N ALA A 418 13.94 -22.66 32.43
CA ALA A 418 13.12 -22.65 31.22
C ALA A 418 11.61 -22.47 31.61
N PRO A 419 10.57 -22.77 30.79
CA PRO A 419 10.48 -22.94 29.33
C PRO A 419 9.39 -22.07 28.64
N GLN A 420 9.56 -21.93 27.31
CA GLN A 420 8.57 -21.80 26.22
C GLN A 420 7.19 -21.18 26.52
N ILE A 421 6.84 -20.03 25.91
CA ILE A 421 5.67 -19.90 25.02
C ILE A 421 6.00 -18.89 23.90
N ASN A 422 5.84 -19.38 22.68
CA ASN A 422 6.04 -18.72 21.40
C ASN A 422 4.80 -17.90 21.00
N ALA A 423 5.04 -16.81 20.28
CA ALA A 423 4.15 -16.07 19.38
C ALA A 423 2.83 -15.53 19.98
N GLY A 424 2.49 -14.26 19.87
CA GLY A 424 2.97 -13.22 18.98
C GLY A 424 2.01 -12.04 19.12
N MET A 425 1.91 -11.25 18.06
CA MET A 425 1.12 -10.03 17.98
C MET A 425 1.80 -8.86 18.71
N GLY A 426 2.08 -7.73 18.08
CA GLY A 426 1.60 -7.26 16.80
C GLY A 426 1.89 -5.76 16.73
N PRO A 427 1.68 -5.18 15.55
CA PRO A 427 2.32 -3.96 15.09
C PRO A 427 1.54 -2.71 15.52
N GLN A 428 2.13 -1.55 15.19
CA GLN A 428 1.52 -0.22 14.98
C GLN A 428 2.14 0.86 15.87
N GLY A 429 2.52 1.97 15.25
CA GLY A 429 2.93 3.17 15.98
C GLY A 429 3.83 4.10 15.18
N SER A 430 3.31 4.61 14.06
CA SER A 430 3.77 5.81 13.37
C SER A 430 4.20 6.94 14.32
N PHE A 431 5.42 7.46 14.17
CA PHE A 431 5.76 8.85 14.51
C PHE A 431 6.87 9.38 13.60
N SER A 432 6.52 10.33 12.75
CA SER A 432 7.45 11.23 12.06
C SER A 432 8.12 12.18 13.07
N PRO A 433 9.35 12.65 12.81
CA PRO A 433 9.76 13.96 13.25
C PRO A 433 9.77 14.93 12.07
N ASN A 434 8.87 15.89 12.20
CA ASN A 434 8.79 17.18 11.54
C ASN A 434 10.15 17.91 11.68
N PHE A 435 10.77 18.33 10.58
CA PHE A 435 11.88 19.28 10.60
C PHE A 435 11.31 20.70 10.57
N PRO A 436 11.50 21.54 11.60
CA PRO A 436 11.26 22.96 11.46
C PRO A 436 12.46 23.61 10.76
N THR A 437 12.18 24.18 9.59
CA THR A 437 13.04 25.09 8.84
C THR A 437 13.44 26.30 9.69
N ALA A 438 14.73 26.58 9.76
CA ALA A 438 15.28 27.80 10.31
C ALA A 438 15.12 28.95 9.29
N ALA A 439 14.37 29.99 9.64
CA ALA A 439 14.48 31.33 9.04
C ALA A 439 13.75 32.36 9.91
N ALA A 440 14.46 32.98 10.85
CA ALA A 440 14.12 34.32 11.38
C ALA A 440 15.29 34.87 12.21
N LEU A 441 16.27 35.48 11.53
CA LEU A 441 17.10 36.52 12.13
C LEU A 441 16.76 37.82 11.40
N ASN A 442 15.84 38.60 11.96
CA ASN A 442 15.82 40.03 11.72
C ASN A 442 15.15 40.77 12.88
N ALA A 443 15.93 41.59 13.56
CA ALA A 443 15.53 42.69 14.43
C ALA A 443 16.74 43.66 14.51
N PRO A 444 16.57 44.96 14.82
CA PRO A 444 15.39 45.62 15.36
C PRO A 444 14.97 46.90 14.62
N GLY A 445 13.89 47.52 15.11
CA GLY A 445 13.08 48.52 14.41
C GLY A 445 13.63 49.93 14.31
N MET A 446 12.91 50.77 13.56
CA MET A 446 12.50 52.15 13.88
C MET A 446 11.77 52.77 12.67
N GLY A 447 10.72 53.55 12.94
CA GLY A 447 10.29 54.65 12.06
C GLY A 447 9.13 54.37 11.11
N GLY A 448 7.95 54.92 11.43
CA GLY A 448 6.77 54.85 10.59
C GLY A 448 6.80 55.79 9.39
N ALA A 449 5.95 55.51 8.40
CA ALA A 449 5.30 56.51 7.57
C ALA A 449 4.11 55.84 6.87
N GLN A 450 2.93 56.36 7.17
CA GLN A 450 1.67 56.04 6.55
C GLN A 450 1.53 56.94 5.32
N PHE A 451 1.36 56.37 4.13
CA PHE A 451 0.97 57.13 2.93
C PHE A 451 0.07 56.30 2.02
N ASP A 452 -0.97 56.98 1.54
CA ASP A 452 -2.19 56.51 0.91
C ASP A 452 -2.13 56.67 -0.63
N LEU A 453 -2.74 55.71 -1.36
CA LEU A 453 -3.33 55.77 -2.73
C LEU A 453 -2.44 56.04 -3.98
N PRO A 454 -2.91 55.79 -5.24
CA PRO A 454 -3.93 54.84 -5.75
C PRO A 454 -3.45 53.99 -6.98
N SER A 455 -4.07 52.83 -7.25
CA SER A 455 -3.92 52.13 -8.54
C SER A 455 -5.01 52.53 -9.55
N ILE A 456 -4.55 53.08 -10.67
CA ILE A 456 -5.31 53.52 -11.84
C ILE A 456 -5.43 52.38 -12.87
N GLY A 457 -6.66 52.14 -13.36
CA GLY A 457 -7.02 51.66 -14.72
C GLY A 457 -6.65 50.22 -15.11
N SER A 458 -7.39 49.48 -15.93
CA SER A 458 -8.67 49.66 -16.62
C SER A 458 -9.04 48.32 -17.26
N GLN A 459 -10.31 47.93 -17.16
CA GLN A 459 -10.91 46.84 -17.96
C GLN A 459 -11.02 47.24 -19.44
N GLY A 460 -10.95 46.25 -20.34
CA GLY A 460 -11.27 46.40 -21.77
C GLY A 460 -11.71 45.07 -22.39
N ARG A 461 -13.01 44.97 -22.71
CA ARG A 461 -13.73 43.91 -23.44
C ARG A 461 -13.74 44.18 -24.95
N GLY A 462 -14.00 43.12 -25.75
CA GLY A 462 -14.64 43.17 -27.09
C GLY A 462 -13.79 42.52 -28.20
N GLU A 463 -14.07 41.30 -28.65
CA GLU A 463 -15.01 40.88 -29.74
C GLU A 463 -14.67 41.38 -31.16
N GLY A 464 -14.58 40.45 -32.14
CA GLY A 464 -14.67 40.78 -33.58
C GLY A 464 -13.95 39.86 -34.59
N PHE A 465 -14.64 38.80 -35.02
CA PHE A 465 -14.63 38.06 -36.31
C PHE A 465 -13.67 38.44 -37.48
N MET A 466 -13.02 37.44 -38.13
CA MET A 466 -13.12 37.03 -39.56
C MET A 466 -11.98 36.09 -40.03
N VAL A 467 -12.35 35.14 -40.90
CA VAL A 467 -11.55 34.18 -41.72
C VAL A 467 -11.69 34.69 -43.19
N PRO A 468 -10.78 34.52 -44.19
CA PRO A 468 -10.29 33.21 -44.68
C PRO A 468 -8.97 33.09 -45.50
N SER A 469 -8.66 31.82 -45.84
CA SER A 469 -7.97 31.30 -47.05
C SER A 469 -6.44 31.31 -47.16
N ALA A 470 -5.82 30.13 -47.31
CA ALA A 470 -5.25 29.63 -48.59
C ALA A 470 -4.23 28.45 -48.40
N ILE A 471 -4.42 27.39 -49.20
CA ILE A 471 -3.52 26.25 -49.51
C ILE A 471 -3.03 26.44 -50.96
N PRO A 472 -1.76 26.17 -51.35
CA PRO A 472 -1.33 24.92 -52.04
C PRO A 472 0.16 24.55 -51.74
N ALA A 473 0.81 23.41 -52.05
CA ALA A 473 0.66 22.25 -52.95
C ALA A 473 1.51 21.07 -52.35
N GLN A 474 1.06 19.80 -52.36
CA GLN A 474 1.43 18.66 -53.24
C GLN A 474 2.93 18.20 -53.29
N PRO A 475 3.28 17.01 -53.82
CA PRO A 475 2.95 15.64 -53.37
C PRO A 475 4.20 14.72 -53.33
N VAL A 476 4.13 13.56 -52.66
CA VAL A 476 5.10 12.46 -52.91
C VAL A 476 4.36 11.15 -53.13
N MET A 477 4.72 10.55 -54.25
CA MET A 477 4.20 9.34 -54.89
C MET A 477 5.21 8.21 -54.67
N GLN A 478 4.74 6.96 -54.83
CA GLN A 478 5.49 5.70 -55.05
C GLN A 478 5.94 4.94 -53.79
N ALA A 479 5.89 3.61 -53.71
CA ALA A 479 5.32 2.56 -54.57
C ALA A 479 5.32 1.24 -53.76
N GLN A 480 4.31 0.40 -53.98
CA GLN A 480 4.38 -1.05 -53.69
C GLN A 480 5.20 -1.76 -54.78
N PRO A 481 5.69 -2.98 -54.50
CA PRO A 481 5.37 -4.06 -55.41
C PRO A 481 4.87 -5.32 -54.69
N ALA A 482 3.88 -5.95 -55.32
CA ALA A 482 3.41 -7.29 -55.06
C ALA A 482 4.25 -8.32 -55.84
N MET A 483 4.60 -9.45 -55.22
CA MET A 483 4.63 -10.80 -55.82
C MET A 483 5.18 -11.81 -54.81
N GLN A 484 4.37 -12.80 -54.43
CA GLN A 484 4.64 -14.21 -54.75
C GLN A 484 3.43 -15.07 -54.34
N ALA A 485 2.96 -15.82 -55.32
CA ALA A 485 2.21 -17.05 -55.18
C ALA A 485 3.21 -18.22 -55.16
#